data_AF-G4YWB5-F1
#
_entry.id   AF-G4YWB5-F1
#
_cell.length_a   1.000
_cell.length_b   1.000
_cell.length_c   1.000
_cell.angle_alpha   90.00
_cell.angle_beta   90.00
_cell.angle_gamma   90.00
#
_symmetry.space_group_name_H-M   'P 1'
#
loop_
_entity.id
_entity.type
_entity.pdbx_description
1 polymer ?
#
loop_
_entity_poly.entity_id
_entity_poly.type
_entity_poly.pdbx_seq_one_letter_code
_entity_poly.pdbx_strand_id
1 'polypeptide(L)'
;MGRPSTTWQGKQRKQYKRHAVAYSDKKAWLEYLDKGFSVKQCIVHFCGELPRKEYRAKEKSLSKWKKPAKQIKAASKSGRASHSNGRKLGDGAEPSKEAEDEIVQWINGLRQEGVPVSRFMLESEAKLVVADHDVPPDKLSASPTWMKLFMRRHRFSL
;
A
#
# COMPACT_ATOMS: atom_id res chain seq x y z
N MET A 1 -33.88 -19.84 -30.88
CA MET A 1 -32.78 -18.85 -31.01
C MET A 1 -33.35 -17.46 -30.74
N GLY A 2 -33.11 -16.89 -29.55
CA GLY A 2 -33.55 -15.53 -29.20
C GLY A 2 -32.38 -14.55 -29.27
N ARG A 3 -32.57 -13.40 -29.91
CA ARG A 3 -31.54 -12.37 -30.13
C ARG A 3 -31.27 -11.59 -28.82
N PRO A 4 -30.03 -11.55 -28.28
CA PRO A 4 -29.74 -10.74 -27.10
C PRO A 4 -29.65 -9.26 -27.46
N SER A 5 -30.27 -8.43 -26.61
CA SER A 5 -30.44 -6.98 -26.75
C SER A 5 -29.11 -6.20 -26.80
N THR A 6 -29.02 -5.25 -27.75
CA THR A 6 -27.89 -4.34 -27.97
C THR A 6 -27.89 -3.09 -27.08
N THR A 7 -28.93 -2.88 -26.27
CA THR A 7 -29.00 -1.78 -25.29
C THR A 7 -28.76 -2.30 -23.88
N TRP A 8 -27.49 -2.60 -23.60
CA TRP A 8 -27.03 -3.11 -22.31
C TRP A 8 -26.95 -1.98 -21.26
N GLN A 9 -28.07 -1.67 -20.62
CA GLN A 9 -28.07 -1.05 -19.29
C GLN A 9 -28.58 -2.06 -18.25
N GLY A 10 -27.95 -3.23 -18.22
CA GLY A 10 -28.14 -4.19 -17.13
C GLY A 10 -27.65 -3.61 -15.79
N LYS A 11 -28.19 -4.12 -14.68
CA LYS A 11 -27.79 -3.73 -13.32
C LYS A 11 -26.27 -3.91 -13.16
N GLN A 12 -25.55 -2.79 -13.06
CA GLN A 12 -24.11 -2.80 -12.87
C GLN A 12 -23.75 -3.54 -11.58
N ARG A 13 -22.69 -4.36 -11.62
CA ARG A 13 -22.21 -5.06 -10.41
C ARG A 13 -21.80 -4.02 -9.37
N LYS A 14 -22.33 -4.15 -8.15
CA LYS A 14 -21.97 -3.26 -7.04
C LYS A 14 -20.48 -3.41 -6.73
N GLN A 15 -19.72 -2.33 -6.91
CA GLN A 15 -18.30 -2.27 -6.55
C GLN A 15 -18.13 -1.56 -5.21
N TYR A 16 -17.34 -2.16 -4.31
CA TYR A 16 -16.95 -1.53 -3.05
C TYR A 16 -15.64 -0.79 -3.26
N LYS A 17 -15.72 0.47 -3.69
CA LYS A 17 -14.55 1.33 -3.89
C LYS A 17 -14.12 1.97 -2.57
N ARG A 18 -12.80 1.96 -2.31
CA ARG A 18 -12.24 2.67 -1.15
C ARG A 18 -12.18 4.16 -1.44
N HIS A 19 -12.68 4.97 -0.51
CA HIS A 19 -12.47 6.41 -0.52
C HIS A 19 -11.13 6.73 0.17
N ALA A 20 -10.11 7.03 -0.62
CA ALA A 20 -8.82 7.46 -0.12
C ALA A 20 -8.89 8.96 0.26
N VAL A 21 -8.26 9.32 1.38
CA VAL A 21 -8.21 10.72 1.86
C VAL A 21 -6.75 11.05 2.11
N ALA A 22 -6.29 12.18 1.56
CA ALA A 22 -4.92 12.65 1.68
C ALA A 22 -4.55 12.96 3.13
N TYR A 23 -3.27 12.89 3.47
CA TYR A 23 -2.79 13.25 4.80
C TYR A 23 -2.97 14.73 5.11
N SER A 24 -2.93 15.61 4.11
CA SER A 24 -3.29 17.03 4.24
C SER A 24 -4.68 17.21 4.83
N ASP A 25 -5.67 16.54 4.25
CA ASP A 25 -7.07 16.68 4.66
C ASP A 25 -7.28 16.07 6.04
N LYS A 26 -6.73 14.86 6.27
CA LYS A 26 -6.77 14.23 7.60
C LYS A 26 -6.17 15.13 8.68
N LYS A 27 -5.05 15.81 8.36
CA LYS A 27 -4.39 16.74 9.27
C LYS A 27 -5.31 17.92 9.61
N ALA A 28 -5.93 18.55 8.61
CA ALA A 28 -6.84 19.68 8.84
C ALA A 28 -8.02 19.30 9.76
N TRP A 29 -8.60 18.11 9.56
CA TRP A 29 -9.68 17.61 10.42
C TRP A 29 -9.21 17.37 11.86
N LEU A 30 -8.01 16.82 12.04
CA LEU A 30 -7.43 16.57 13.37
C LEU A 30 -7.05 17.87 14.07
N GLU A 31 -6.45 18.83 13.38
CA GLU A 31 -6.12 20.14 13.93
C GLU A 31 -7.37 20.92 14.37
N TYR A 32 -8.48 20.78 13.65
CA TYR A 32 -9.76 21.30 14.08
C TYR A 32 -10.24 20.63 15.36
N LEU A 33 -10.11 19.31 15.50
CA LEU A 33 -10.47 18.60 16.73
C LEU A 33 -9.57 18.98 17.92
N ASP A 34 -8.28 19.22 17.68
CA ASP A 34 -7.34 19.61 18.74
C ASP A 34 -7.63 21.00 19.32
N LYS A 35 -8.31 21.88 18.57
CA LYS A 35 -8.81 23.18 19.08
C LYS A 35 -9.97 23.03 20.06
N GLY A 36 -10.41 21.82 20.38
CA GLY A 36 -11.46 21.53 21.36
C GLY A 36 -12.87 21.38 20.76
N PHE A 37 -13.02 21.44 19.43
CA PHE A 37 -14.31 21.26 18.78
C PHE A 37 -14.80 19.81 18.82
N SER A 38 -16.10 19.63 18.93
CA SER A 38 -16.72 18.31 18.92
C SER A 38 -16.63 17.64 17.53
N VAL A 39 -16.75 16.31 17.50
CA VAL A 39 -16.82 15.53 16.25
C VAL A 39 -17.98 15.99 15.37
N LYS A 40 -19.12 16.33 15.98
CA LYS A 40 -20.29 16.84 15.25
C LYS A 40 -19.96 18.17 14.56
N GLN A 41 -19.39 19.13 15.28
CA GLN A 41 -18.98 20.43 14.72
C GLN A 41 -17.92 20.27 13.62
N CYS A 42 -16.97 19.34 13.79
CA CYS A 42 -15.96 19.04 12.78
C CYS A 42 -16.61 18.52 11.49
N ILE A 43 -17.54 17.56 11.58
CA ILE A 43 -18.22 17.03 10.39
C ILE A 43 -19.06 18.11 9.70
N VAL A 44 -19.78 18.93 10.45
CA VAL A 44 -20.57 20.05 9.91
C VAL A 44 -19.66 21.07 9.21
N HIS A 45 -18.52 21.40 9.82
CA HIS A 45 -17.56 22.35 9.24
C HIS A 45 -16.99 21.88 7.88
N PHE A 46 -16.61 20.59 7.76
CA PHE A 46 -15.94 20.08 6.56
C PHE A 46 -16.87 19.45 5.51
N CYS A 47 -18.08 19.05 5.88
CA CYS A 47 -19.01 18.35 4.99
C CYS A 47 -20.44 18.91 4.99
N GLY A 48 -20.74 19.92 5.81
CA GLY A 48 -22.09 20.42 5.99
C GLY A 48 -23.01 19.45 6.74
N GLU A 49 -24.31 19.66 6.62
CA GLU A 49 -25.31 18.75 7.16
C GLU A 49 -25.39 17.48 6.33
N LEU A 50 -25.09 16.34 6.96
CA LEU A 50 -25.07 15.04 6.30
C LEU A 50 -26.22 14.14 6.78
N PRO A 51 -26.76 13.27 5.91
CA PRO A 51 -27.65 12.20 6.33
C PRO A 51 -26.98 11.31 7.38
N ARG A 52 -27.79 10.74 8.30
CA ARG A 52 -27.30 9.91 9.42
C ARG A 52 -26.28 8.84 9.00
N LYS A 53 -26.50 8.20 7.85
CA LYS A 53 -25.63 7.15 7.32
C LYS A 53 -24.22 7.67 6.97
N GLU A 54 -24.14 8.83 6.32
CA GLU A 54 -22.89 9.45 5.90
C GLU A 54 -22.16 10.07 7.09
N TYR A 55 -22.92 10.71 8.00
CA TYR A 55 -22.40 11.17 9.27
C TYR A 55 -21.68 10.05 10.03
N ARG A 56 -22.32 8.88 10.20
CA ARG A 56 -21.71 7.72 10.86
C ARG A 56 -20.44 7.23 10.15
N ALA A 57 -20.37 7.32 8.82
CA ALA A 57 -19.19 6.93 8.07
C ALA A 57 -18.02 7.91 8.31
N LYS A 58 -18.29 9.21 8.37
CA LYS A 58 -17.29 10.23 8.71
C LYS A 58 -16.83 10.13 10.16
N GLU A 59 -17.75 9.90 11.10
CA GLU A 59 -17.45 9.65 12.51
C GLU A 59 -16.50 8.45 12.70
N LYS A 60 -16.78 7.33 12.01
CA LYS A 60 -15.88 6.16 11.99
C LYS A 60 -14.51 6.49 11.41
N SER A 61 -14.46 7.30 10.35
CA SER A 61 -13.20 7.73 9.72
C SER A 61 -12.37 8.57 10.69
N LEU A 62 -12.99 9.52 11.38
CA LEU A 62 -12.35 10.34 12.41
C LEU A 62 -11.81 9.49 13.56
N SER A 63 -12.60 8.54 14.08
CA SER A 63 -12.13 7.60 15.11
C SER A 63 -10.91 6.80 14.65
N LYS A 64 -10.92 6.35 13.38
CA LYS A 64 -9.77 5.66 12.78
C LYS A 64 -8.54 6.54 12.63
N TRP A 65 -8.70 7.83 12.33
CA TRP A 65 -7.58 8.78 12.16
C TRP A 65 -7.01 9.29 13.50
N LYS A 66 -7.84 9.35 14.55
CA LYS A 66 -7.38 9.73 15.90
C LYS A 66 -6.27 8.80 16.42
N LYS A 67 -6.39 7.48 16.17
CA LYS A 67 -5.38 6.49 16.61
C LYS A 67 -3.96 6.80 16.10
N PRO A 68 -3.71 6.98 14.78
CA PRO A 68 -2.41 7.36 14.25
C PRO A 68 -2.24 8.88 14.03
N ALA A 69 -2.87 9.75 14.83
CA ALA A 69 -2.85 11.20 14.59
C ALA A 69 -1.43 11.80 14.49
N LYS A 70 -0.52 11.36 15.37
CA LYS A 70 0.89 11.79 15.34
C LYS A 70 1.58 11.42 14.02
N GLN A 71 1.36 10.19 13.54
CA GLN A 71 1.93 9.71 12.28
C GLN A 71 1.34 10.44 11.06
N ILE A 72 0.03 10.72 11.06
CA ILE A 72 -0.64 11.50 10.01
C ILE A 72 0.00 12.91 9.90
N LYS A 73 0.19 13.59 11.03
CA LYS A 73 0.79 14.92 11.05
C LYS A 73 2.25 14.90 10.62
N ALA A 74 3.03 13.92 11.08
CA ALA A 74 4.42 13.75 10.67
C ALA A 74 4.55 13.44 9.17
N ALA A 75 3.67 12.58 8.63
CA ALA A 75 3.62 12.28 7.20
C ALA A 75 3.29 13.53 6.36
N SER A 76 2.34 14.35 6.80
CA SER A 76 2.03 15.62 6.14
C SER A 76 3.19 16.61 6.18
N LYS A 77 3.93 16.71 7.30
CA LYS A 77 5.11 17.61 7.42
C LYS A 77 6.31 17.14 6.60
N SER A 78 6.51 15.84 6.42
CA SER A 78 7.64 15.25 5.68
C SER A 78 7.47 15.25 4.15
N GLY A 79 6.64 16.16 3.60
CA GLY A 79 6.38 16.25 2.16
C GLY A 79 5.41 15.19 1.60
N ARG A 80 4.95 14.24 2.40
CA ARG A 80 4.01 13.17 1.97
C ARG A 80 2.54 13.57 2.17
N ALA A 81 2.22 14.86 2.09
CA ALA A 81 0.88 15.38 2.38
C ALA A 81 -0.19 14.88 1.39
N SER A 82 0.16 14.74 0.12
CA SER A 82 -0.73 14.22 -0.94
C SER A 82 -0.99 12.71 -0.82
N HIS A 83 -0.18 11.99 -0.04
CA HIS A 83 -0.33 10.54 0.10
C HIS A 83 -1.57 10.23 0.94
N SER A 84 -2.32 9.22 0.52
CA SER A 84 -3.51 8.78 1.26
C SER A 84 -3.22 7.75 2.34
N ASN A 85 -2.14 6.96 2.20
CA ASN A 85 -1.66 6.01 3.20
C ASN A 85 -0.13 5.89 3.09
N GLY A 86 0.54 5.73 4.22
CA GLY A 86 1.93 5.30 4.28
C GLY A 86 2.03 3.79 4.13
N ARG A 87 3.12 3.34 3.52
CA ARG A 87 3.55 1.93 3.56
C ARG A 87 4.24 1.68 4.90
N LYS A 88 4.08 0.49 5.47
CA LYS A 88 4.90 0.12 6.65
C LYS A 88 6.36 0.00 6.22
N LEU A 89 7.28 0.14 7.16
CA LEU A 89 8.68 -0.22 6.90
C LEU A 89 8.70 -1.69 6.44
N GLY A 90 9.32 -1.95 5.29
CA GLY A 90 9.33 -3.27 4.63
C GLY A 90 8.25 -3.50 3.57
N ASP A 91 7.19 -2.69 3.52
CA ASP A 91 6.20 -2.70 2.43
C ASP A 91 6.78 -1.95 1.22
N GLY A 92 7.64 -2.63 0.46
CA GLY A 92 8.24 -2.11 -0.77
C GLY A 92 9.68 -1.63 -0.61
N ALA A 93 10.44 -2.21 0.32
CA ALA A 93 11.89 -2.16 0.16
C ALA A 93 12.24 -3.03 -1.05
N GLU A 94 12.79 -2.38 -2.07
CA GLU A 94 13.48 -3.07 -3.15
C GLU A 94 14.94 -3.25 -2.70
N PRO A 95 15.58 -4.38 -3.01
CA PRO A 95 17.02 -4.52 -2.82
C PRO A 95 17.76 -3.40 -3.55
N SER A 96 19.00 -3.09 -3.13
CA SER A 96 19.87 -2.22 -3.92
C SER A 96 20.08 -2.85 -5.31
N LYS A 97 20.47 -2.04 -6.30
CA LYS A 97 20.71 -2.56 -7.65
C LYS A 97 21.80 -3.64 -7.65
N GLU A 98 22.84 -3.45 -6.85
CA GLU A 98 23.93 -4.41 -6.64
C GLU A 98 23.40 -5.74 -6.09
N ALA A 99 22.56 -5.68 -5.04
CA ALA A 99 21.90 -6.85 -4.47
C ALA A 99 20.98 -7.56 -5.48
N GLU A 100 20.23 -6.80 -6.29
CA GLU A 100 19.40 -7.38 -7.34
C GLU A 100 20.25 -8.10 -8.41
N ASP A 101 21.38 -7.53 -8.81
CA ASP A 101 22.28 -8.11 -9.80
C ASP A 101 22.94 -9.40 -9.29
N GLU A 102 23.32 -9.47 -8.01
CA GLU A 102 23.84 -10.68 -7.37
C GLU A 102 22.81 -11.82 -7.35
N ILE A 103 21.56 -11.52 -6.97
CA ILE A 103 20.47 -12.50 -6.99
C ILE A 103 20.21 -13.00 -8.42
N VAL A 104 20.30 -12.12 -9.42
CA VAL A 104 20.15 -12.48 -10.85
C VAL A 104 21.28 -13.42 -11.30
N GLN A 105 22.52 -13.13 -10.94
CA GLN A 105 23.66 -13.99 -11.26
C GLN A 105 23.52 -15.38 -10.63
N TRP A 106 23.12 -15.43 -9.37
CA TRP A 106 22.86 -16.69 -8.65
C TRP A 106 21.76 -17.54 -9.32
N ILE A 107 20.62 -16.93 -9.69
CA ILE A 107 19.55 -17.65 -10.41
C ILE A 107 20.06 -18.18 -11.75
N ASN A 108 20.81 -17.38 -12.49
CA ASN A 108 21.34 -17.79 -13.79
C ASN A 108 22.33 -18.94 -13.65
N GLY A 109 23.21 -18.93 -12.64
CA GLY A 109 24.11 -20.04 -12.34
C GLY A 109 23.37 -21.35 -12.12
N LEU A 110 22.35 -21.34 -11.23
CA LEU A 110 21.53 -22.53 -10.98
C LEU A 110 20.77 -23.01 -12.22
N ARG A 111 20.27 -22.09 -13.05
CA ARG A 111 19.60 -22.44 -14.32
C ARG A 111 20.55 -23.05 -15.34
N GLN A 112 21.82 -22.63 -15.40
CA GLN A 112 22.84 -23.26 -16.25
C GLN A 112 23.11 -24.70 -15.82
N GLU A 113 23.09 -24.96 -14.52
CA GLU A 113 23.24 -26.30 -13.95
C GLU A 113 21.96 -27.17 -14.04
N GLY A 114 20.88 -26.61 -14.60
CA GLY A 114 19.59 -27.31 -14.72
C GLY A 114 18.81 -27.40 -13.41
N VAL A 115 19.21 -26.68 -12.37
CA VAL A 115 18.56 -26.68 -11.05
C VAL A 115 17.40 -25.67 -11.05
N PRO A 116 16.15 -26.10 -10.78
CA PRO A 116 15.03 -25.18 -10.68
C PRO A 116 15.12 -24.38 -9.37
N VAL A 117 14.97 -23.06 -9.46
CA VAL A 117 14.93 -22.18 -8.29
C VAL A 117 13.53 -22.17 -7.70
N SER A 118 13.38 -22.74 -6.50
CA SER A 118 12.11 -22.69 -5.78
C SER A 118 11.87 -21.30 -5.16
N ARG A 119 10.61 -21.02 -4.84
CA ARG A 119 10.19 -19.80 -4.15
C ARG A 119 10.92 -19.62 -2.80
N PHE A 120 11.10 -20.70 -2.05
CA PHE A 120 11.79 -20.67 -0.76
C PHE A 120 13.29 -20.38 -0.89
N MET A 121 13.93 -20.92 -1.94
CA MET A 121 15.34 -20.66 -2.21
C MET A 121 15.56 -19.19 -2.57
N LEU A 122 14.74 -18.63 -3.46
CA LEU A 122 14.83 -17.21 -3.80
C LEU A 122 14.60 -16.30 -2.58
N GLU A 123 13.64 -16.65 -1.73
CA GLU A 123 13.35 -15.88 -0.52
C GLU A 123 14.55 -15.88 0.44
N SER A 124 15.17 -17.05 0.65
CA SER A 124 16.33 -17.20 1.52
C SER A 124 17.54 -16.46 0.96
N GLU A 125 17.85 -16.65 -0.31
CA GLU A 125 19.00 -16.00 -0.96
C GLU A 125 18.85 -14.48 -0.97
N ALA A 126 17.68 -13.97 -1.33
CA ALA A 126 17.44 -12.53 -1.37
C ALA A 126 17.61 -11.86 0.00
N LYS A 127 17.30 -12.57 1.10
CA LYS A 127 17.53 -12.08 2.45
C LYS A 127 19.01 -12.10 2.84
N LEU A 128 19.76 -13.11 2.40
CA LEU A 128 21.20 -13.22 2.62
C LEU A 128 21.94 -12.09 1.91
N VAL A 129 21.73 -11.95 0.60
CA VAL A 129 22.37 -10.91 -0.22
C VAL A 129 22.06 -9.51 0.33
N VAL A 130 20.81 -9.23 0.72
CA VAL A 130 20.46 -7.94 1.32
C VAL A 130 21.17 -7.68 2.65
N ALA A 131 21.38 -8.72 3.46
CA ALA A 131 22.12 -8.60 4.71
C ALA A 131 23.61 -8.29 4.46
N ASP A 132 24.20 -8.84 3.41
CA ASP A 132 25.60 -8.62 3.03
C ASP A 132 25.86 -7.18 2.55
N HIS A 133 24.85 -6.50 2.00
CA HIS A 133 24.94 -5.09 1.58
C HIS A 133 24.62 -4.07 2.71
N ASP A 134 24.78 -4.43 3.98
CA ASP A 134 24.49 -3.58 5.16
C ASP A 134 23.04 -3.05 5.22
N VAL A 135 22.12 -3.67 4.49
CA VAL A 135 20.70 -3.36 4.57
C VAL A 135 20.08 -4.35 5.56
N PRO A 136 19.49 -3.88 6.68
CA PRO A 136 18.87 -4.79 7.65
C PRO A 136 17.90 -5.76 6.97
N PRO A 137 18.00 -7.08 7.21
CA PRO A 137 17.19 -8.09 6.52
C PRO A 137 15.69 -7.89 6.78
N ASP A 138 15.32 -7.27 7.90
CA ASP A 138 13.96 -6.85 8.23
C ASP A 138 13.37 -5.80 7.27
N LYS A 139 14.19 -5.17 6.43
CA LYS A 139 13.73 -4.27 5.38
C LYS A 139 13.19 -5.05 4.18
N LEU A 140 13.76 -6.20 3.82
CA LEU A 140 13.26 -7.02 2.70
C LEU A 140 12.42 -8.19 3.20
N SER A 141 11.10 -8.07 3.10
CA SER A 141 10.19 -9.20 3.39
C SER A 141 10.29 -10.33 2.36
N ALA A 142 10.90 -10.10 1.18
CA ALA A 142 10.91 -11.02 0.04
C ALA A 142 9.52 -11.62 -0.26
N SER A 143 8.49 -10.77 -0.13
CA SER A 143 7.08 -11.17 -0.22
C SER A 143 6.75 -11.83 -1.58
N PRO A 144 5.69 -12.67 -1.67
CA PRO A 144 5.26 -13.26 -2.94
C PRO A 144 5.06 -12.22 -4.04
N THR A 145 4.57 -11.03 -3.68
CA THR A 145 4.37 -9.92 -4.61
C THR A 145 5.70 -9.37 -5.12
N TRP A 146 6.68 -9.17 -4.23
CA TRP A 146 8.02 -8.75 -4.62
C TRP A 146 8.66 -9.77 -5.55
N MET A 147 8.64 -11.06 -5.19
CA MET A 147 9.19 -12.13 -6.02
C MET A 147 8.58 -12.17 -7.42
N LYS A 148 7.25 -12.04 -7.51
CA LYS A 148 6.54 -12.01 -8.79
C LYS A 148 6.97 -10.82 -9.65
N LEU A 149 7.14 -9.65 -9.03
CA LEU A 149 7.61 -8.45 -9.72
C LEU A 149 9.07 -8.55 -10.12
N PHE A 150 9.93 -9.09 -9.26
CA PHE A 150 11.34 -9.36 -9.52
C PHE A 150 11.49 -10.32 -10.71
N MET A 151 10.86 -11.49 -10.67
CA MET A 151 10.87 -12.47 -11.76
C MET A 151 10.38 -11.85 -13.08
N ARG A 152 9.31 -11.03 -13.03
CA ARG A 152 8.81 -10.32 -14.21
C ARG A 152 9.79 -9.25 -14.74
N ARG A 153 10.44 -8.48 -13.86
CA ARG A 153 11.42 -7.45 -14.24
C ARG A 153 12.61 -8.05 -14.95
N HIS A 154 13.12 -9.19 -14.45
CA HIS A 154 14.27 -9.89 -15.01
C HIS A 154 13.90 -10.97 -16.05
N ARG A 155 12.62 -11.02 -16.45
CA ARG A 155 12.11 -11.93 -17.50
C ARG A 155 12.36 -13.41 -17.21
N PHE A 156 12.43 -13.77 -15.94
CA PHE A 156 12.47 -15.15 -15.51
C PHE A 156 11.10 -15.81 -15.70
N SER A 157 11.12 -17.06 -16.15
CA SER A 157 9.93 -17.93 -16.11
C SER A 157 9.49 -18.14 -14.67
N LEU A 158 8.21 -17.87 -14.38
CA LEU A 158 7.55 -18.13 -13.10
C LEU A 158 7.21 -19.61 -12.93
#